data_AF-A0A7X7ZKV2-F1
#
_entry.id   AF-A0A7X7ZKV2-F1
#
_cell.length_a   1.000
_cell.length_b   1.000
_cell.length_c   1.000
_cell.angle_alpha   90.00
_cell.angle_beta   90.00
_cell.angle_gamma   90.00
#
_symmetry.space_group_name_H-M   'P 1'
#
loop_
_entity.id
_entity.type
_entity.pdbx_description
1 polymer ?
#
loop_
_entity_poly.entity_id
_entity_poly.type
_entity_poly.pdbx_seq_one_letter_code
_entity_poly.pdbx_strand_id
1 'polypeptide(L)' 'PLDDPAEVAALVGDKVDWLIDGGRTPGGQPSTIVDLAGGAPRILREGAVPSARILALLT' A
#
# COMPACT_ATOMS: atom_id res chain seq x y z
N PRO A 1 -10.15 4.77 1.86
CA PRO A 1 -8.70 5.03 1.83
C PRO A 1 -8.45 6.29 2.65
N LEU A 2 -7.31 6.42 3.31
CA LEU A 2 -6.86 7.69 3.90
C LEU A 2 -5.99 8.38 2.85
N ASP A 3 -6.61 9.13 1.94
CA ASP A 3 -5.95 9.78 0.81
C ASP A 3 -5.82 11.30 0.96
N ASP A 4 -6.45 11.90 1.98
CA ASP A 4 -6.38 13.32 2.33
C ASP A 4 -5.61 13.53 3.66
N PRO A 5 -4.62 14.45 3.72
CA PRO A 5 -3.88 14.74 4.94
C PRO A 5 -4.76 15.22 6.11
N ALA A 6 -5.89 15.89 5.86
CA ALA A 6 -6.80 16.33 6.92
C ALA A 6 -7.48 15.15 7.63
N GLU A 7 -7.83 14.09 6.88
CA GLU A 7 -8.37 12.85 7.46
C GLU A 7 -7.31 12.11 8.29
N VAL A 8 -6.06 12.12 7.81
CA VAL A 8 -4.92 11.56 8.56
C VAL A 8 -4.73 12.30 9.87
N ALA A 9 -4.71 13.63 9.85
CA ALA A 9 -4.56 14.48 11.03
C ALA A 9 -5.67 14.21 12.07
N ALA A 10 -6.92 14.10 11.62
CA ALA A 10 -8.06 13.79 12.49
C ALA A 10 -7.95 12.38 13.12
N LEU A 11 -7.40 11.40 12.40
CA LEU A 11 -7.23 10.04 12.89
C LEU A 11 -6.09 9.90 13.90
N VAL A 12 -4.93 10.49 13.61
CA VAL A 12 -3.73 10.31 14.43
C VAL A 12 -3.68 11.26 15.62
N GLY A 13 -4.24 12.48 15.49
CA GLY A 13 -4.15 13.53 16.51
C GLY A 13 -2.71 13.75 16.97
N ASP A 14 -2.51 13.86 18.28
CA ASP A 14 -1.18 14.12 18.88
C ASP A 14 -0.33 12.85 19.08
N LYS A 15 -0.66 11.73 18.41
CA LYS A 15 0.07 10.45 18.56
C LYS A 15 1.37 10.38 17.76
N VAL A 16 1.63 11.37 16.91
CA VAL A 16 2.82 11.46 16.06
C VAL A 16 3.43 12.84 16.21
N ASP A 17 4.76 12.90 16.22
CA ASP A 17 5.49 14.16 16.40
C ASP A 17 5.36 15.08 15.18
N TRP A 18 5.21 14.50 13.97
CA TRP A 18 5.18 15.23 12.70
C TRP A 18 4.16 14.62 11.73
N LEU A 19 3.48 15.49 10.98
CA LEU A 19 2.65 15.16 9.83
C LEU A 19 3.09 16.05 8.66
N ILE A 20 3.40 15.43 7.51
CA ILE A 20 3.80 16.15 6.30
C ILE A 20 2.58 16.22 5.38
N ASP A 21 2.11 17.44 5.11
CA ASP A 21 1.04 17.69 4.13
C ASP A 21 1.61 17.66 2.70
N GLY A 22 1.31 16.59 1.98
CA GLY A 22 1.63 16.42 0.56
C GLY A 22 0.44 16.63 -0.38
N GLY A 23 -0.67 17.17 0.12
CA GLY A 23 -1.96 17.19 -0.57
C GLY A 23 -2.59 15.81 -0.73
N ARG A 24 -3.70 15.77 -1.48
CA ARG A 24 -4.45 14.53 -1.73
C ARG A 24 -3.68 13.58 -2.65
N THR A 25 -3.51 12.34 -2.22
CA THR A 25 -2.90 11.31 -3.08
C THR A 25 -3.87 10.87 -4.19
N PRO A 26 -3.38 10.35 -5.33
CA PRO A 26 -4.26 9.78 -6.36
C PRO A 26 -5.14 8.63 -5.88
N GLY A 27 -4.84 8.05 -4.71
CA GLY A 27 -5.57 6.93 -4.14
C GLY A 27 -5.45 5.65 -4.97
N GLY A 28 -6.45 4.79 -4.84
CA GLY A 28 -6.51 3.49 -5.51
C GLY A 28 -6.30 2.30 -4.57
N GLN A 29 -6.11 1.13 -5.17
CA GLN A 29 -5.81 -0.07 -4.38
C GLN A 29 -4.42 0.04 -3.73
N PRO A 30 -4.24 -0.45 -2.50
CA PRO A 30 -2.91 -0.53 -1.88
C PRO A 30 -1.98 -1.45 -2.70
N SER A 31 -0.67 -1.38 -2.45
CA SER A 31 0.33 -2.19 -3.17
C SER A 31 0.05 -3.69 -3.12
N THR A 32 0.44 -4.45 -4.13
CA THR A 32 0.36 -5.92 -4.11
C THR A 32 1.41 -6.48 -3.17
N ILE A 33 1.08 -7.51 -2.37
CA ILE A 33 2.01 -8.15 -1.44
C ILE A 33 2.34 -9.55 -1.96
N VAL A 34 3.64 -9.82 -2.12
CA VAL A 34 4.17 -11.11 -2.54
C VAL A 34 5.15 -11.62 -1.49
N ASP A 35 4.95 -12.86 -1.07
CA ASP A 35 5.84 -13.61 -0.20
C ASP A 35 6.86 -14.37 -1.04
N LEU A 36 8.14 -14.11 -0.76
CA LEU A 36 9.30 -14.75 -1.39
C LEU A 36 10.15 -15.52 -0.37
N ALA A 37 9.67 -15.70 0.86
CA ALA A 37 10.44 -16.39 1.91
C ALA A 37 10.48 -17.91 1.72
N GLY A 38 9.51 -18.47 0.97
CA GLY A 38 9.44 -19.90 0.64
C GLY A 38 10.16 -20.25 -0.67
N GLY A 39 10.04 -21.52 -1.08
CA GLY A 39 10.62 -22.01 -2.34
C GLY A 39 9.88 -21.57 -3.61
N ALA A 40 8.73 -20.90 -3.49
CA ALA A 40 7.96 -20.38 -4.61
C ALA A 40 7.27 -19.06 -4.22
N PRO A 41 7.13 -18.09 -5.15
CA PRO A 41 6.39 -16.86 -4.90
C PRO A 41 4.92 -17.13 -4.55
N ARG A 42 4.41 -16.45 -3.52
CA ARG A 42 3.00 -16.53 -3.13
C ARG A 42 2.38 -15.14 -3.02
N ILE A 43 1.24 -14.92 -3.65
CA ILE A 43 0.48 -13.68 -3.51
C ILE A 43 -0.23 -13.69 -2.15
N LEU A 44 0.11 -12.75 -1.28
CA LEU A 44 -0.56 -12.56 0.01
C LEU A 44 -1.73 -11.61 -0.09
N ARG A 45 -1.63 -10.61 -0.98
CA ARG A 45 -2.71 -9.63 -1.19
C ARG A 45 -2.63 -9.05 -2.61
N GLU A 46 -3.76 -9.07 -3.31
CA GLU A 46 -3.94 -8.33 -4.56
C GLU A 46 -3.89 -6.82 -4.32
N GLY A 47 -3.39 -6.05 -5.29
CA GLY A 47 -3.23 -4.62 -5.14
C GLY A 47 -3.09 -3.88 -6.46
N ALA A 48 -2.51 -2.67 -6.41
CA ALA A 48 -2.37 -1.81 -7.59
C ALA A 48 -1.60 -2.45 -8.77
N VAL A 49 -0.74 -3.44 -8.51
CA VAL A 49 -0.04 -4.18 -9.56
C VAL A 49 -0.68 -5.56 -9.71
N PRO A 50 -1.28 -5.89 -10.86
CA PRO A 50 -1.94 -7.18 -11.04
C PRO A 50 -1.02 -8.35 -10.71
N SER A 51 -1.45 -9.27 -9.85
CA SER A 51 -0.64 -10.45 -9.47
C SER A 51 -0.23 -11.28 -10.68
N ALA A 52 -1.09 -11.40 -11.69
CA ALA A 52 -0.77 -12.08 -12.93
C ALA A 52 0.49 -11.52 -13.62
N ARG A 53 0.67 -10.19 -13.60
CA ARG A 53 1.87 -9.54 -14.16
C ARG A 53 3.12 -9.90 -13.37
N ILE A 54 3.00 -10.02 -12.05
CA ILE A 54 4.12 -10.36 -11.18
C ILE A 54 4.49 -11.85 -11.34
N LEU A 55 3.50 -12.74 -11.26
CA LEU A 55 3.72 -14.19 -11.37
C LEU A 55 4.34 -14.55 -12.72
N ALA A 56 3.90 -13.93 -13.82
CA ALA A 56 4.48 -14.15 -15.14
C ALA A 56 6.00 -13.85 -15.25
N LEU A 57 6.59 -13.15 -14.28
CA LEU A 57 8.02 -12.85 -14.23
C LEU A 57 8.79 -13.67 -13.19
N LEU A 58 8.09 -14.33 -12.28
CA LEU A 58 8.68 -15.04 -11.13
C LEU A 58 8.44 -16.56 -11.17
N THR A 59 7.66 -17.05 -12.13
CA THR A 59 7.40 -18.48 -12.38
C THR A 59 8.03 -18.95 -13.68
#